data_AF-A0AA43QPY4-F1
#
_entry.id   AF-A0AA43QPY4-F1
#
_cell.length_a   1.000
_cell.length_b   1.000
_cell.length_c   1.000
_cell.angle_alpha   90.00
_cell.angle_beta   90.00
_cell.angle_gamma   90.00
#
_symmetry.space_group_name_H-M   'P 1'
#
loop_
_entity.id
_entity.type
_entity.pdbx_description
1 polymer ?
#
loop_
_entity_poly.entity_id
_entity_poly.type
_entity_poly.pdbx_seq_one_letter_code
_entity_poly.pdbx_strand_id
1 'polypeptide(L)'
;MVLSELVLVTGGNGFVGFAVLSGLLKAGLIKIEPQYYVRAAFRRQEAVDAISCGPSMPSYIASGALTFTLVPDNTMTDAYLTAAKDCIYIIHLASPLATQPGDLVSQAVAGNRSILSAAEQTPSVKRVVFTGSTSSIRLFDRNMLRHPSNQAIAAGGDAESEAETFTAETKVPTQPPIPDSAPGFHRYNNSKIASTNLVHAYGASTSGNRHFSIINLFPGWILGPERLARTKAEALKGSNLVLSFLFFPLRLNPYFGLEHEEENAPLLAESVHIDDVVEGHVKALDTEKVPWEYHNFLLNSDSPTGPVWADAEGIVRRELIKEVEDGLIPFAGTLGSIKNKFNATPSERDLLGHPFRPFPEQVKDTIKCFALLRSSAPSLDSFDDDDKENCRPVQPCTRAFKRKCASRAIADDEVTPRPSKRQSTRHDPPAPIPFLSRPDSVSSSVSSTSTDLESHQSGRVSPTMQMTILEDAEEPVLFYDFGCFKARMTKDAEAIRRGVQPLADHRGILGHKMKSNPKRVGSTPLM
;
A
#
# COMPACT_ATOMS: atom_id res chain seq x y z
N MET A 1 -26.23 -16.95 -21.65
CA MET A 1 -25.80 -15.71 -20.96
C MET A 1 -24.30 -15.76 -20.89
N VAL A 2 -23.62 -14.77 -21.46
CA VAL A 2 -22.20 -14.53 -21.16
C VAL A 2 -22.13 -14.25 -19.66
N LEU A 3 -21.52 -15.15 -18.88
CA LEU A 3 -21.36 -14.96 -17.45
C LEU A 3 -20.25 -13.92 -17.27
N SER A 4 -20.63 -12.66 -17.09
CA SER A 4 -19.71 -11.59 -16.75
C SER A 4 -19.15 -11.85 -15.34
N GLU A 5 -17.83 -11.93 -15.21
CA GLU A 5 -17.18 -12.22 -13.93
C GLU A 5 -16.61 -10.92 -13.34
N LEU A 6 -17.20 -10.48 -12.23
CA LEU A 6 -16.74 -9.29 -11.52
C LEU A 6 -15.59 -9.65 -10.58
N VAL A 7 -14.46 -8.95 -10.73
CA VAL A 7 -13.25 -9.11 -9.93
C VAL A 7 -13.02 -7.88 -9.06
N LEU A 8 -12.94 -8.07 -7.75
CA LEU A 8 -12.45 -7.05 -6.83
C LEU A 8 -10.92 -7.03 -6.85
N VAL A 9 -10.31 -5.89 -7.14
CA VAL A 9 -8.85 -5.70 -7.10
C VAL A 9 -8.50 -4.66 -6.05
N THR A 10 -7.66 -5.02 -5.07
CA THR A 10 -7.11 -4.05 -4.10
C THR A 10 -5.72 -3.59 -4.52
N GLY A 11 -5.33 -2.37 -4.11
CA GLY A 11 -3.95 -1.90 -4.34
C GLY A 11 -3.62 -1.57 -5.80
N GLY A 12 -4.65 -1.31 -6.63
CA GLY A 12 -4.51 -1.06 -8.07
C GLY A 12 -3.70 0.18 -8.44
N ASN A 13 -3.27 1.01 -7.48
CA ASN A 13 -2.42 2.18 -7.67
C ASN A 13 -0.94 1.95 -7.33
N GLY A 14 -0.56 0.74 -6.93
CA GLY A 14 0.84 0.36 -6.78
C GLY A 14 1.45 -0.17 -8.09
N PHE A 15 2.78 -0.27 -8.13
CA PHE A 15 3.54 -0.83 -9.27
C PHE A 15 2.95 -2.15 -9.80
N VAL A 16 2.86 -3.14 -8.93
CA VAL A 16 2.33 -4.47 -9.27
C VAL A 16 0.82 -4.41 -9.49
N GLY A 17 0.10 -3.70 -8.62
CA GLY A 17 -1.35 -3.68 -8.65
C GLY A 17 -1.92 -3.03 -9.92
N PHE A 18 -1.29 -1.97 -10.43
CA PHE A 18 -1.70 -1.36 -11.69
C PHE A 18 -1.41 -2.26 -12.90
N ALA A 19 -0.27 -2.97 -12.90
CA ALA A 19 0.04 -3.92 -13.94
C ALA A 19 -0.96 -5.08 -13.98
N VAL A 20 -1.33 -5.63 -12.81
CA VAL A 20 -2.36 -6.69 -12.70
C VAL A 20 -3.73 -6.18 -13.10
N LEU A 21 -4.14 -5.01 -12.63
CA LEU A 21 -5.40 -4.35 -13.02
C LEU A 21 -5.49 -4.20 -14.56
N SER A 22 -4.44 -3.64 -15.17
CA SER A 22 -4.36 -3.43 -16.61
C SER A 22 -4.35 -4.75 -17.39
N GLY A 23 -3.63 -5.76 -16.89
CA GLY A 23 -3.54 -7.08 -17.49
C GLY A 23 -4.87 -7.83 -17.45
N LEU A 24 -5.60 -7.73 -16.34
CA LEU A 24 -6.92 -8.33 -16.18
C LEU A 24 -7.94 -7.71 -17.14
N LEU A 25 -7.97 -6.38 -17.23
CA LEU A 25 -8.83 -5.65 -18.17
C LEU A 25 -8.50 -6.03 -19.63
N LYS A 26 -7.21 -6.12 -19.98
CA LYS A 26 -6.76 -6.55 -21.31
C LYS A 26 -7.13 -8.01 -21.59
N ALA A 27 -7.00 -8.91 -20.63
CA ALA A 27 -7.38 -10.31 -20.78
C ALA A 27 -8.89 -10.47 -21.01
N GLY A 28 -9.71 -9.67 -20.34
CA GLY A 28 -11.16 -9.62 -20.54
C GLY A 28 -11.59 -9.05 -21.91
N LEU A 29 -10.70 -8.34 -22.61
CA LEU A 29 -10.91 -7.92 -24.00
C LEU A 29 -10.47 -8.96 -25.04
N ILE A 30 -9.41 -9.73 -24.76
CA ILE A 30 -8.81 -10.68 -25.71
C ILE A 30 -9.51 -12.04 -25.68
N LYS A 31 -10.07 -12.45 -24.54
CA LYS A 31 -10.81 -13.72 -24.43
C LYS A 31 -12.27 -13.56 -24.85
N ILE A 32 -12.70 -14.45 -25.75
CA ILE A 32 -14.13 -14.78 -25.93
C ILE A 32 -14.47 -15.72 -24.75
N GLU A 33 -15.10 -15.18 -23.72
CA GLU A 33 -15.57 -15.85 -22.49
C GLU A 33 -14.50 -16.38 -21.48
N PRO A 34 -14.73 -16.17 -20.16
CA PRO A 34 -15.63 -15.18 -19.56
C PRO A 34 -15.04 -13.76 -19.69
N GLN A 35 -15.90 -12.76 -19.83
CA GLN A 35 -15.49 -11.35 -19.81
C GLN A 35 -15.30 -10.87 -18.37
N TYR A 36 -14.11 -10.33 -18.06
CA TYR A 36 -13.84 -9.75 -16.74
C TYR A 36 -14.27 -8.28 -16.65
N TYR A 37 -15.02 -8.00 -15.59
CA TYR A 37 -15.28 -6.64 -15.11
C TYR A 37 -14.48 -6.43 -13.84
N VAL A 38 -13.92 -5.25 -13.64
CA VAL A 38 -13.05 -4.97 -12.50
C VAL A 38 -13.64 -3.87 -11.63
N ARG A 39 -13.73 -4.15 -10.33
CA ARG A 39 -13.95 -3.14 -9.30
C ARG A 39 -12.65 -2.93 -8.55
N ALA A 40 -12.01 -1.77 -8.74
CA ALA A 40 -10.77 -1.45 -8.06
C ALA A 40 -11.04 -0.67 -6.75
N ALA A 41 -10.52 -1.19 -5.64
CA ALA A 41 -10.67 -0.60 -4.32
C ALA A 41 -9.47 0.29 -3.95
N PHE A 42 -9.77 1.51 -3.51
CA PHE A 42 -8.78 2.52 -3.14
C PHE A 42 -9.08 3.12 -1.77
N ARG A 43 -8.03 3.53 -1.05
CA ARG A 43 -8.21 4.18 0.27
C ARG A 43 -8.66 5.63 0.17
N ARG A 44 -8.37 6.30 -0.95
CA ARG A 44 -8.59 7.74 -1.09
C ARG A 44 -8.97 8.10 -2.53
N GLN A 45 -9.68 9.21 -2.69
CA GLN A 45 -10.14 9.71 -3.98
C GLN A 45 -8.97 10.08 -4.90
N GLU A 46 -7.87 10.61 -4.37
CA GLU A 46 -6.73 11.02 -5.20
C GLU A 46 -6.10 9.84 -5.96
N ALA A 47 -6.16 8.63 -5.38
CA ALA A 47 -5.72 7.42 -6.05
C ALA A 47 -6.66 7.02 -7.19
N VAL A 48 -7.97 7.21 -7.01
CA VAL A 48 -8.96 6.99 -8.07
C VAL A 48 -8.71 7.96 -9.22
N ASP A 49 -8.49 9.24 -8.91
CA ASP A 49 -8.29 10.29 -9.90
C ASP A 49 -7.01 10.05 -10.72
N ALA A 50 -5.91 9.69 -10.04
CA ALA A 50 -4.64 9.35 -10.67
C ALA A 50 -4.77 8.14 -11.62
N ILE A 51 -5.47 7.09 -11.18
CA ILE A 51 -5.68 5.88 -12.00
C ILE A 51 -6.64 6.13 -13.15
N SER A 52 -7.65 6.98 -12.96
CA SER A 52 -8.58 7.34 -14.02
C SER A 52 -7.89 8.01 -15.22
N CYS A 53 -6.77 8.69 -14.96
CA CYS A 53 -5.94 9.32 -15.99
C CYS A 53 -4.82 8.39 -16.53
N GLY A 54 -4.74 7.15 -16.07
CA GLY A 54 -3.72 6.18 -16.47
C GLY A 54 -3.88 5.71 -17.92
N PRO A 55 -2.81 5.17 -18.55
CA PRO A 55 -2.87 4.63 -19.91
C PRO A 55 -4.02 3.63 -20.08
N SER A 56 -4.85 3.83 -21.11
CA SER A 56 -6.02 3.00 -21.45
C SER A 56 -7.14 2.94 -20.39
N MET A 57 -7.01 3.59 -19.24
CA MET A 57 -8.02 3.56 -18.17
C MET A 57 -9.33 4.27 -18.56
N PRO A 58 -9.32 5.45 -19.21
CA PRO A 58 -10.55 6.13 -19.62
C PRO A 58 -11.50 5.28 -20.47
N SER A 59 -10.96 4.46 -21.38
CA SER A 59 -11.79 3.57 -22.22
C SER A 59 -12.46 2.45 -21.42
N TYR A 60 -11.77 1.89 -20.42
CA TYR A 60 -12.34 0.86 -19.56
C TYR A 60 -13.40 1.42 -18.61
N ILE A 61 -13.21 2.66 -18.14
CA ILE A 61 -14.19 3.36 -17.31
C ILE A 61 -15.44 3.68 -18.14
N ALA A 62 -15.26 4.23 -19.35
CA ALA A 62 -16.37 4.59 -20.24
C ALA A 62 -17.21 3.38 -20.67
N SER A 63 -16.60 2.20 -20.83
CA SER A 63 -17.32 0.96 -21.15
C SER A 63 -17.97 0.28 -19.95
N GLY A 64 -17.69 0.74 -18.72
CA GLY A 64 -18.11 0.09 -17.48
C GLY A 64 -17.28 -1.15 -17.11
N ALA A 65 -16.25 -1.51 -17.89
CA ALA A 65 -15.34 -2.61 -17.58
C ALA A 65 -14.50 -2.35 -16.31
N LEU A 66 -14.27 -1.08 -15.96
CA LEU A 66 -13.61 -0.66 -14.73
C LEU A 66 -14.51 0.26 -13.90
N THR A 67 -14.72 -0.12 -12.64
CA THR A 67 -15.41 0.69 -11.63
C THR A 67 -14.54 0.86 -10.39
N PHE A 68 -14.87 1.84 -9.55
CA PHE A 68 -14.09 2.19 -8.37
C PHE A 68 -14.93 2.11 -7.10
N THR A 69 -14.29 1.74 -5.99
CA THR A 69 -14.87 1.78 -4.65
C THR A 69 -13.87 2.32 -3.65
N LEU A 70 -14.34 3.09 -2.67
CA LEU A 70 -13.49 3.59 -1.60
C LEU A 70 -13.55 2.67 -0.38
N VAL A 71 -12.39 2.33 0.14
CA VAL A 71 -12.18 1.56 1.38
C VAL A 71 -11.13 2.30 2.21
N PRO A 72 -11.51 3.37 2.93
CA PRO A 72 -10.56 4.29 3.56
C PRO A 72 -9.63 3.64 4.58
N ASP A 73 -10.20 2.74 5.39
CA ASP A 73 -9.49 1.93 6.37
C ASP A 73 -9.68 0.45 6.02
N ASN A 74 -8.61 -0.17 5.50
CA ASN A 74 -8.60 -1.57 5.10
C ASN A 74 -8.27 -2.53 6.25
N THR A 75 -8.10 -2.02 7.48
CA THR A 75 -7.80 -2.84 8.67
C THR A 75 -9.05 -3.23 9.45
N MET A 76 -10.18 -2.58 9.18
CA MET A 76 -11.48 -2.96 9.75
C MET A 76 -11.92 -4.32 9.23
N THR A 77 -12.43 -5.20 10.10
CA THR A 77 -12.87 -6.55 9.73
C THR A 77 -13.79 -6.54 8.50
N ASP A 78 -14.78 -5.65 8.46
CA ASP A 78 -15.76 -5.59 7.37
C ASP A 78 -15.42 -4.54 6.28
N ALA A 79 -14.17 -4.05 6.22
CA ALA A 79 -13.77 -2.97 5.32
C ALA A 79 -14.14 -3.23 3.85
N TYR A 80 -14.00 -4.47 3.39
CA TYR A 80 -14.24 -4.86 2.00
C TYR A 80 -15.63 -5.44 1.72
N LEU A 81 -16.55 -5.53 2.70
CA LEU A 81 -17.86 -6.15 2.47
C LEU A 81 -18.65 -5.50 1.34
N THR A 82 -18.75 -4.17 1.36
CA THR A 82 -19.44 -3.42 0.30
C THR A 82 -18.70 -3.54 -1.03
N ALA A 83 -17.36 -3.54 -0.99
CA ALA A 83 -16.52 -3.67 -2.17
C ALA A 83 -16.61 -5.06 -2.82
N ALA A 84 -16.80 -6.12 -2.05
CA ALA A 84 -16.87 -7.50 -2.51
C ALA A 84 -18.25 -7.90 -3.03
N LYS A 85 -19.29 -7.09 -2.78
CA LYS A 85 -20.66 -7.40 -3.19
C LYS A 85 -20.74 -7.78 -4.67
N ASP A 86 -21.37 -8.92 -4.96
CA ASP A 86 -21.56 -9.49 -6.30
C ASP A 86 -20.26 -9.87 -7.03
N CYS A 87 -19.10 -9.80 -6.38
CA CYS A 87 -17.83 -10.25 -6.96
C CYS A 87 -17.79 -11.77 -7.02
N ILE A 88 -17.20 -12.28 -8.10
CA ILE A 88 -16.89 -13.70 -8.31
C ILE A 88 -15.48 -14.00 -7.83
N TYR A 89 -14.57 -13.04 -7.99
CA TYR A 89 -13.17 -13.19 -7.60
C TYR A 89 -12.67 -11.98 -6.83
N ILE A 90 -11.67 -12.22 -5.99
CA ILE A 90 -10.92 -11.17 -5.29
C ILE A 90 -9.43 -11.36 -5.55
N ILE A 91 -8.75 -10.32 -6.01
CA ILE A 91 -7.29 -10.24 -6.06
C ILE A 91 -6.85 -9.20 -5.03
N HIS A 92 -6.17 -9.66 -3.99
CA HIS A 92 -5.68 -8.82 -2.91
C HIS A 92 -4.17 -8.54 -3.04
N LEU A 93 -3.83 -7.35 -3.54
CA LEU A 93 -2.45 -6.85 -3.64
C LEU A 93 -2.10 -5.80 -2.58
N ALA A 94 -3.10 -5.15 -1.98
CA ALA A 94 -2.90 -4.06 -1.01
C ALA A 94 -2.23 -4.57 0.27
N SER A 95 -0.96 -4.23 0.46
CA SER A 95 -0.17 -4.64 1.61
C SER A 95 0.81 -3.52 1.98
N PRO A 96 1.17 -3.34 3.26
CA PRO A 96 2.20 -2.37 3.64
C PRO A 96 3.53 -2.66 2.95
N LEU A 97 4.25 -1.58 2.62
CA LEU A 97 5.59 -1.64 2.01
C LEU A 97 6.65 -1.32 3.06
N ALA A 98 7.87 -1.79 2.84
CA ALA A 98 9.02 -1.57 3.74
C ALA A 98 9.34 -0.08 3.99
N THR A 99 8.90 0.83 3.12
CA THR A 99 9.09 2.29 3.25
C THR A 99 8.09 2.94 4.21
N GLN A 100 7.04 2.23 4.60
CA GLN A 100 6.00 2.78 5.45
C GLN A 100 6.44 2.74 6.93
N PRO A 101 6.15 3.79 7.70
CA PRO A 101 6.36 3.77 9.14
C PRO A 101 5.26 2.95 9.85
N GLY A 102 5.51 2.61 11.11
CA GLY A 102 4.52 2.00 12.01
C GLY A 102 4.45 0.47 11.93
N ASP A 103 3.39 -0.07 12.53
CA ASP A 103 3.17 -1.50 12.69
C ASP A 103 2.65 -2.16 11.40
N LEU A 104 3.61 -2.56 10.56
CA LEU A 104 3.32 -3.25 9.30
C LEU A 104 2.68 -4.63 9.52
N VAL A 105 2.98 -5.29 10.64
CA VAL A 105 2.45 -6.63 10.96
C VAL A 105 0.94 -6.54 11.19
N SER A 106 0.51 -5.66 12.10
CA SER A 106 -0.91 -5.46 12.37
C SER A 106 -1.67 -5.03 11.13
N GLN A 107 -1.12 -4.10 10.34
CA GLN A 107 -1.75 -3.64 9.10
C GLN A 107 -1.90 -4.77 8.05
N ALA A 108 -0.87 -5.59 7.83
CA ALA A 108 -0.92 -6.69 6.86
C ALA A 108 -1.88 -7.80 7.31
N VAL A 109 -1.83 -8.18 8.60
CA VAL A 109 -2.69 -9.22 9.18
C VAL A 109 -4.16 -8.77 9.15
N ALA A 110 -4.45 -7.53 9.54
CA ALA A 110 -5.80 -6.99 9.52
C ALA A 110 -6.35 -6.88 8.08
N GLY A 111 -5.53 -6.44 7.13
CA GLY A 111 -5.88 -6.38 5.71
C GLY A 111 -6.28 -7.75 5.14
N ASN A 112 -5.47 -8.78 5.38
CA ASN A 112 -5.78 -10.15 4.94
C ASN A 112 -7.05 -10.68 5.62
N ARG A 113 -7.22 -10.43 6.94
CA ARG A 113 -8.42 -10.83 7.67
C ARG A 113 -9.68 -10.20 7.09
N SER A 114 -9.63 -8.93 6.71
CA SER A 114 -10.79 -8.25 6.15
C SER A 114 -11.21 -8.84 4.81
N ILE A 115 -10.26 -9.23 3.97
CA ILE A 115 -10.56 -9.90 2.69
C ILE A 115 -11.18 -11.28 2.91
N LEU A 116 -10.63 -12.08 3.83
CA LEU A 116 -11.18 -13.38 4.17
C LEU A 116 -12.62 -13.24 4.69
N SER A 117 -12.87 -12.28 5.57
CA SER A 117 -14.21 -11.97 6.08
C SER A 117 -15.17 -11.54 4.97
N ALA A 118 -14.73 -10.67 4.05
CA ALA A 118 -15.54 -10.24 2.92
C ALA A 118 -15.88 -11.40 1.96
N ALA A 119 -14.93 -12.30 1.69
CA ALA A 119 -15.15 -13.48 0.87
C ALA A 119 -16.14 -14.46 1.52
N GLU A 120 -16.00 -14.70 2.83
CA GLU A 120 -16.90 -15.56 3.61
C GLU A 120 -18.34 -15.04 3.64
N GLN A 121 -18.51 -13.72 3.76
CA GLN A 121 -19.81 -13.07 3.78
C GLN A 121 -20.40 -12.80 2.37
N THR A 122 -19.68 -13.17 1.31
CA THR A 122 -20.12 -12.98 -0.08
C THR A 122 -20.23 -14.33 -0.80
N PRO A 123 -21.43 -14.96 -0.82
CA PRO A 123 -21.64 -16.29 -1.41
C PRO A 123 -21.27 -16.44 -2.89
N SER A 124 -21.22 -15.33 -3.64
CA SER A 124 -20.85 -15.34 -5.06
C SER A 124 -19.35 -15.51 -5.31
N VAL A 125 -18.50 -15.25 -4.30
CA VAL A 125 -17.06 -15.37 -4.43
C VAL A 125 -16.69 -16.84 -4.57
N LYS A 126 -15.92 -17.17 -5.60
CA LYS A 126 -15.40 -18.53 -5.89
C LYS A 126 -13.90 -18.64 -5.61
N ARG A 127 -13.15 -17.55 -5.70
CA ARG A 127 -11.70 -17.54 -5.48
C ARG A 127 -11.18 -16.23 -4.92
N VAL A 128 -10.24 -16.35 -3.99
CA VAL A 128 -9.43 -15.24 -3.48
C VAL A 128 -7.96 -15.52 -3.80
N VAL A 129 -7.30 -14.57 -4.46
CA VAL A 129 -5.87 -14.61 -4.78
C VAL A 129 -5.16 -13.57 -3.91
N PHE A 130 -4.24 -14.00 -3.07
CA PHE A 130 -3.40 -13.13 -2.25
C PHE A 130 -2.02 -12.96 -2.87
N THR A 131 -1.53 -11.72 -2.91
CA THR A 131 -0.14 -11.43 -3.25
C THR A 131 0.72 -11.44 -1.99
N GLY A 132 1.37 -12.57 -1.73
CA GLY A 132 2.36 -12.72 -0.68
C GLY A 132 3.73 -12.18 -1.12
N SER A 133 4.80 -12.85 -0.71
CA SER A 133 6.19 -12.50 -1.07
C SER A 133 7.07 -13.71 -0.79
N THR A 134 8.17 -13.88 -1.51
CA THR A 134 9.23 -14.80 -1.06
C THR A 134 9.77 -14.46 0.34
N SER A 135 9.57 -13.22 0.81
CA SER A 135 9.86 -12.82 2.18
C SER A 135 9.02 -13.55 3.23
N SER A 136 7.89 -14.18 2.89
CA SER A 136 7.13 -14.97 3.88
C SER A 136 7.64 -16.40 4.05
N ILE A 137 8.53 -16.86 3.17
CA ILE A 137 9.04 -18.24 3.17
C ILE A 137 10.51 -18.33 3.62
N ARG A 138 11.07 -17.25 4.17
CA ARG A 138 12.39 -17.22 4.80
C ARG A 138 12.45 -16.20 5.94
N LEU A 139 13.35 -16.42 6.89
CA LEU A 139 13.68 -15.45 7.93
C LEU A 139 14.50 -14.27 7.38
N PHE A 140 14.39 -13.12 8.04
CA PHE A 140 15.11 -11.90 7.66
C PHE A 140 16.64 -12.07 7.68
N ASP A 141 17.18 -12.84 8.62
CA ASP A 141 18.61 -13.11 8.76
C ASP A 141 19.21 -13.84 7.55
N ARG A 142 18.40 -14.57 6.78
CA ARG A 142 18.80 -15.18 5.50
C ARG A 142 19.28 -14.14 4.48
N ASN A 143 18.87 -12.87 4.60
CA ASN A 143 19.36 -11.79 3.75
C ASN A 143 20.74 -11.25 4.18
N MET A 144 21.31 -11.73 5.30
CA MET A 144 22.56 -11.22 5.84
C MET A 144 23.76 -12.04 5.38
N LEU A 145 24.84 -11.36 4.98
CA LEU A 145 26.10 -12.03 4.62
C LEU A 145 26.65 -12.94 5.73
N ARG A 146 26.49 -12.53 6.99
CA ARG A 146 26.93 -13.30 8.17
C ARG A 146 26.14 -14.58 8.43
N HIS A 147 25.03 -14.82 7.73
CA HIS A 147 24.26 -16.05 7.90
C HIS A 147 25.15 -17.27 7.54
N PRO A 148 25.19 -18.34 8.36
CA PRO A 148 26.12 -19.46 8.14
C PRO A 148 26.05 -20.04 6.73
N SER A 149 24.84 -20.25 6.19
CA SER A 149 24.68 -20.75 4.83
C SER A 149 25.14 -19.76 3.75
N ASN A 150 25.07 -18.45 3.98
CA ASN A 150 25.60 -17.45 3.02
C ASN A 150 27.13 -17.44 3.04
N GLN A 151 27.76 -17.55 4.22
CA GLN A 151 29.21 -17.67 4.34
C GLN A 151 29.73 -18.96 3.68
N ALA A 152 29.04 -20.09 3.89
CA ALA A 152 29.41 -21.36 3.30
C ALA A 152 29.35 -21.34 1.76
N ILE A 153 28.29 -20.73 1.20
CA ILE A 153 28.14 -20.53 -0.25
C ILE A 153 29.25 -19.62 -0.79
N ALA A 154 29.55 -18.51 -0.12
CA ALA A 154 30.58 -17.57 -0.55
C ALA A 154 31.99 -18.18 -0.52
N ALA A 155 32.25 -19.12 0.40
CA ALA A 155 33.53 -19.82 0.51
C ALA A 155 33.76 -20.89 -0.59
N GLY A 156 32.82 -21.08 -1.52
CA GLY A 156 32.97 -22.01 -2.63
C GLY A 156 32.92 -23.50 -2.23
N GLY A 157 32.39 -23.80 -1.03
CA GLY A 157 32.19 -25.19 -0.62
C GLY A 157 31.06 -25.86 -1.40
N ASP A 158 30.90 -27.18 -1.20
CA ASP A 158 29.73 -27.96 -1.67
C ASP A 158 28.39 -27.43 -1.10
N ALA A 159 28.41 -26.34 -0.33
CA ALA A 159 27.29 -25.59 0.21
C ALA A 159 26.30 -25.11 -0.85
N GLU A 160 26.70 -24.94 -2.13
CA GLU A 160 25.73 -24.70 -3.20
C GLU A 160 24.84 -25.94 -3.43
N SER A 161 25.29 -27.16 -3.11
CA SER A 161 24.48 -28.37 -3.06
C SER A 161 23.66 -28.49 -1.76
N GLU A 162 24.18 -28.03 -0.62
CA GLU A 162 23.53 -28.08 0.70
C GLU A 162 22.63 -26.88 1.03
N ALA A 163 22.63 -25.82 0.20
CA ALA A 163 21.79 -24.65 0.41
C ALA A 163 20.31 -25.07 0.48
N GLU A 164 19.63 -24.59 1.53
CA GLU A 164 18.19 -24.79 1.70
C GLU A 164 17.46 -24.36 0.43
N THR A 165 16.59 -25.24 -0.06
CA THR A 165 15.74 -24.98 -1.22
C THR A 165 14.40 -24.45 -0.74
N PHE A 166 14.16 -23.18 -0.99
CA PHE A 166 12.88 -22.53 -0.74
C PHE A 166 11.87 -22.93 -1.83
N THR A 167 10.67 -23.29 -1.40
CA THR A 167 9.55 -23.66 -2.28
C THR A 167 8.31 -22.86 -1.87
N ALA A 168 7.24 -22.95 -2.66
CA ALA A 168 5.95 -22.37 -2.30
C ALA A 168 5.38 -22.94 -0.98
N GLU A 169 5.84 -24.12 -0.55
CA GLU A 169 5.38 -24.80 0.66
C GLU A 169 6.31 -24.60 1.86
N THR A 170 7.42 -23.87 1.70
CA THR A 170 8.30 -23.56 2.82
C THR A 170 7.58 -22.64 3.81
N LYS A 171 7.51 -23.05 5.08
CA LYS A 171 6.79 -22.33 6.14
C LYS A 171 7.76 -21.76 7.16
N VAL A 172 7.52 -20.52 7.56
CA VAL A 172 8.29 -19.83 8.59
C VAL A 172 7.37 -19.46 9.75
N PRO A 173 7.71 -19.79 11.01
CA PRO A 173 6.92 -19.39 12.17
C PRO A 173 6.77 -17.86 12.25
N THR A 174 5.65 -17.39 12.79
CA THR A 174 5.46 -15.96 13.05
C THR A 174 6.54 -15.46 14.02
N GLN A 175 7.18 -14.35 13.65
CA GLN A 175 8.26 -13.76 14.42
C GLN A 175 7.73 -12.90 15.58
N PRO A 176 8.49 -12.78 16.69
CA PRO A 176 8.12 -11.88 17.76
C PRO A 176 8.10 -10.42 17.28
N PRO A 177 7.35 -9.53 17.96
CA PRO A 177 7.37 -8.10 17.65
C PRO A 177 8.79 -7.54 17.71
N ILE A 178 9.10 -6.64 16.78
CA ILE A 178 10.37 -5.92 16.71
C ILE A 178 10.12 -4.42 16.87
N PRO A 179 11.10 -3.64 17.38
CA PRO A 179 10.92 -2.20 17.59
C PRO A 179 10.71 -1.46 16.26
N ASP A 180 10.02 -0.32 16.31
CA ASP A 180 9.80 0.55 15.14
C ASP A 180 11.10 1.12 14.54
N SER A 181 12.19 1.10 15.30
CA SER A 181 13.53 1.47 14.85
C SER A 181 14.23 0.38 14.04
N ALA A 182 13.66 -0.83 13.96
CA ALA A 182 14.23 -1.90 13.15
C ALA A 182 14.21 -1.52 11.65
N PRO A 183 15.13 -2.07 10.85
CA PRO A 183 15.18 -1.81 9.41
C PRO A 183 13.83 -2.03 8.73
N GLY A 184 13.47 -1.15 7.79
CA GLY A 184 12.19 -1.19 7.09
C GLY A 184 11.92 -2.54 6.44
N PHE A 185 12.95 -3.15 5.85
CA PHE A 185 12.84 -4.48 5.25
C PHE A 185 12.64 -5.62 6.28
N HIS A 186 13.17 -5.49 7.51
CA HIS A 186 12.92 -6.47 8.58
C HIS A 186 11.46 -6.41 9.04
N ARG A 187 10.91 -5.21 9.24
CA ARG A 187 9.49 -5.02 9.57
C ARG A 187 8.58 -5.56 8.46
N TYR A 188 8.95 -5.31 7.20
CA TYR A 188 8.25 -5.87 6.05
C TYR A 188 8.29 -7.40 6.02
N ASN A 189 9.47 -8.02 6.23
CA ASN A 189 9.63 -9.47 6.29
C ASN A 189 8.69 -10.08 7.36
N ASN A 190 8.71 -9.55 8.58
CA ASN A 190 7.83 -10.02 9.66
C ASN A 190 6.34 -9.85 9.30
N SER A 191 5.96 -8.74 8.64
CA SER A 191 4.58 -8.52 8.20
C SER A 191 4.11 -9.54 7.16
N LYS A 192 4.99 -9.91 6.21
CA LYS A 192 4.69 -10.92 5.19
C LYS A 192 4.60 -12.31 5.80
N ILE A 193 5.51 -12.69 6.70
CA ILE A 193 5.43 -13.96 7.43
C ILE A 193 4.10 -14.05 8.19
N ALA A 194 3.77 -13.05 9.01
CA ALA A 194 2.57 -13.07 9.85
C ALA A 194 1.26 -13.11 9.05
N SER A 195 1.16 -12.27 8.01
CA SER A 195 -0.05 -12.19 7.17
C SER A 195 -0.25 -13.42 6.28
N THR A 196 0.84 -14.03 5.78
CA THR A 196 0.79 -15.33 5.09
C THR A 196 0.39 -16.46 6.04
N ASN A 197 0.96 -16.51 7.26
CA ASN A 197 0.59 -17.51 8.27
C ASN A 197 -0.88 -17.44 8.69
N LEU A 198 -1.47 -16.24 8.75
CA LEU A 198 -2.91 -16.09 8.94
C LEU A 198 -3.70 -16.80 7.84
N VAL A 199 -3.34 -16.57 6.57
CA VAL A 199 -4.02 -17.17 5.41
C VAL A 199 -3.81 -18.67 5.38
N HIS A 200 -2.62 -19.17 5.72
CA HIS A 200 -2.32 -20.59 5.87
C HIS A 200 -3.23 -21.24 6.93
N ALA A 201 -3.30 -20.63 8.12
CA ALA A 201 -4.12 -21.14 9.22
C ALA A 201 -5.60 -21.12 8.89
N TYR A 202 -6.08 -20.06 8.23
CA TYR A 202 -7.46 -19.97 7.75
C TYR A 202 -7.75 -21.07 6.72
N GLY A 203 -6.91 -21.20 5.68
CA GLY A 203 -7.07 -22.20 4.64
C GLY A 203 -7.11 -23.63 5.17
N ALA A 204 -6.23 -23.95 6.14
CA ALA A 204 -6.18 -25.25 6.78
C ALA A 204 -7.39 -25.54 7.70
N SER A 205 -7.79 -24.56 8.54
CA SER A 205 -8.88 -24.75 9.53
C SER A 205 -10.27 -24.82 8.92
N THR A 206 -10.43 -24.36 7.68
CA THR A 206 -11.73 -24.27 7.00
C THR A 206 -11.80 -25.12 5.72
N SER A 207 -10.79 -25.96 5.50
CA SER A 207 -10.72 -26.88 4.35
C SER A 207 -11.99 -27.74 4.26
N GLY A 208 -12.60 -27.82 3.07
CA GLY A 208 -13.85 -28.55 2.83
C GLY A 208 -15.15 -27.86 3.27
N ASN A 209 -15.10 -26.79 4.06
CA ASN A 209 -16.28 -26.06 4.55
C ASN A 209 -16.48 -24.67 3.93
N ARG A 210 -15.57 -24.23 3.05
CA ARG A 210 -15.66 -22.94 2.36
C ARG A 210 -16.27 -23.07 0.98
N HIS A 211 -17.08 -22.09 0.58
CA HIS A 211 -17.61 -21.98 -0.79
C HIS A 211 -16.62 -21.38 -1.79
N PHE A 212 -15.44 -20.94 -1.33
CA PHE A 212 -14.42 -20.32 -2.17
C PHE A 212 -13.02 -20.91 -1.93
N SER A 213 -12.22 -20.87 -2.98
CA SER A 213 -10.82 -21.30 -3.03
C SER A 213 -9.84 -20.17 -2.65
N ILE A 214 -8.63 -20.52 -2.18
CA ILE A 214 -7.58 -19.55 -1.84
C ILE A 214 -6.31 -19.90 -2.59
N ILE A 215 -5.74 -18.92 -3.30
CA ILE A 215 -4.43 -19.02 -3.94
C ILE A 215 -3.50 -17.97 -3.34
N ASN A 216 -2.30 -18.38 -2.92
CA ASN A 216 -1.23 -17.45 -2.60
C ASN A 216 -0.19 -17.43 -3.71
N LEU A 217 0.20 -16.23 -4.12
CA LEU A 217 1.30 -16.02 -5.06
C LEU A 217 2.47 -15.37 -4.31
N PHE A 218 3.65 -15.99 -4.34
CA PHE A 218 4.85 -15.53 -3.65
C PHE A 218 5.90 -15.02 -4.64
N PRO A 219 5.80 -13.76 -5.11
CA PRO A 219 6.80 -13.18 -5.99
C PRO A 219 8.11 -12.86 -5.26
N GLY A 220 9.23 -13.03 -5.96
CA GLY A 220 10.54 -12.48 -5.59
C GLY A 220 10.62 -10.97 -5.86
N TRP A 221 11.83 -10.45 -6.13
CA TRP A 221 11.97 -9.06 -6.59
C TRP A 221 11.30 -8.89 -7.95
N ILE A 222 10.23 -8.10 -7.99
CA ILE A 222 9.48 -7.88 -9.23
C ILE A 222 10.21 -6.84 -10.07
N LEU A 223 10.64 -7.23 -11.26
CA LEU A 223 11.32 -6.36 -12.21
C LEU A 223 10.47 -6.18 -13.46
N GLY A 224 10.47 -4.98 -14.01
CA GLY A 224 9.87 -4.72 -15.31
C GLY A 224 9.41 -3.27 -15.47
N PRO A 225 8.71 -2.94 -16.56
CA PRO A 225 8.28 -1.57 -16.84
C PRO A 225 7.25 -1.08 -15.80
N GLU A 226 7.56 0.01 -15.10
CA GLU A 226 6.58 0.76 -14.30
C GLU A 226 5.68 1.58 -15.22
N ARG A 227 4.46 1.08 -15.44
CA ARG A 227 3.52 1.58 -16.45
C ARG A 227 2.92 2.94 -16.11
N LEU A 228 2.99 3.36 -14.85
CA LEU A 228 2.56 4.69 -14.40
C LEU A 228 3.70 5.72 -14.36
N ALA A 229 4.96 5.30 -14.56
CA ALA A 229 6.09 6.23 -14.47
C ALA A 229 6.03 7.29 -15.57
N ARG A 230 6.25 8.54 -15.17
CA ARG A 230 6.46 9.69 -16.05
C ARG A 230 7.89 10.21 -15.96
N THR A 231 8.60 9.84 -14.89
CA THR A 231 9.98 10.24 -14.63
C THR A 231 10.87 9.03 -14.36
N LYS A 232 12.18 9.18 -14.59
CA LYS A 232 13.20 8.18 -14.24
C LYS A 232 13.13 7.75 -12.77
N ALA A 233 12.88 8.69 -11.86
CA ALA A 233 12.73 8.41 -10.43
C ALA A 233 11.51 7.52 -10.13
N GLU A 234 10.40 7.72 -10.84
CA GLU A 234 9.21 6.88 -10.70
C GLU A 234 9.43 5.47 -11.25
N ALA A 235 10.18 5.33 -12.35
CA ALA A 235 10.47 4.01 -12.92
C ALA A 235 11.29 3.10 -12.00
N LEU A 236 12.06 3.68 -11.08
CA LEU A 236 12.87 2.97 -10.09
C LEU A 236 12.19 2.88 -8.71
N LYS A 237 10.88 3.14 -8.60
CA LYS A 237 10.12 2.88 -7.37
C LYS A 237 9.82 1.38 -7.20
N GLY A 238 9.37 1.00 -6.00
CA GLY A 238 9.01 -0.38 -5.70
C GLY A 238 10.22 -1.31 -5.80
N SER A 239 10.02 -2.50 -6.37
CA SER A 239 11.08 -3.50 -6.51
C SER A 239 12.13 -3.14 -7.57
N ASN A 240 11.80 -2.30 -8.56
CA ASN A 240 12.78 -1.78 -9.52
C ASN A 240 13.90 -0.96 -8.87
N LEU A 241 13.70 -0.50 -7.63
CA LEU A 241 14.71 0.18 -6.82
C LEU A 241 15.99 -0.65 -6.69
N VAL A 242 15.93 -1.98 -6.73
CA VAL A 242 17.13 -2.83 -6.68
C VAL A 242 18.09 -2.52 -7.82
N LEU A 243 17.58 -2.29 -9.04
CA LEU A 243 18.42 -1.95 -10.18
C LEU A 243 18.98 -0.52 -10.11
N SER A 244 18.49 0.33 -9.20
CA SER A 244 19.09 1.66 -9.00
C SER A 244 20.52 1.59 -8.45
N PHE A 245 20.91 0.48 -7.82
CA PHE A 245 22.28 0.27 -7.33
C PHE A 245 23.31 0.15 -8.46
N LEU A 246 22.86 -0.20 -9.67
CA LEU A 246 23.69 -0.17 -10.86
C LEU A 246 24.02 1.26 -11.29
N PHE A 247 23.13 2.21 -10.99
CA PHE A 247 23.18 3.56 -11.54
C PHE A 247 23.73 4.61 -10.58
N PHE A 248 23.62 4.33 -9.29
CA PHE A 248 23.89 5.32 -8.27
C PHE A 248 24.62 4.64 -7.11
N PRO A 249 25.62 5.30 -6.50
CA PRO A 249 26.24 4.82 -5.27
C PRO A 249 25.31 5.07 -4.08
N LEU A 250 24.06 4.61 -4.17
CA LEU A 250 23.07 4.74 -3.11
C LEU A 250 23.56 3.99 -1.87
N ARG A 251 23.21 4.49 -0.69
CA ARG A 251 23.52 3.88 0.60
C ARG A 251 22.23 3.41 1.26
N LEU A 252 21.57 2.42 0.65
CA LEU A 252 20.31 1.88 1.17
C LEU A 252 20.50 0.70 2.13
N ASN A 253 21.73 0.31 2.45
CA ASN A 253 22.01 -0.78 3.39
C ASN A 253 21.32 -0.60 4.75
N PRO A 254 21.29 0.60 5.39
CA PRO A 254 20.54 0.79 6.64
C PRO A 254 19.04 0.50 6.51
N TYR A 255 18.46 0.80 5.35
CA TYR A 255 17.04 0.56 5.08
C TYR A 255 16.73 -0.95 4.96
N PHE A 256 17.66 -1.72 4.40
CA PHE A 256 17.58 -3.17 4.31
C PHE A 256 18.12 -3.90 5.54
N GLY A 257 18.74 -3.17 6.48
CA GLY A 257 19.42 -3.73 7.65
C GLY A 257 20.68 -4.51 7.30
N LEU A 258 21.27 -4.22 6.15
CA LEU A 258 22.45 -4.90 5.64
C LEU A 258 23.70 -4.25 6.25
N GLU A 259 24.68 -5.09 6.59
CA GLU A 259 26.00 -4.67 7.09
C GLU A 259 26.87 -4.23 5.90
N HIS A 260 27.88 -3.38 6.15
CA HIS A 260 28.70 -2.61 5.19
C HIS A 260 28.12 -1.23 4.83
N GLU A 261 28.78 -0.15 5.23
CA GLU A 261 28.35 1.24 4.91
C GLU A 261 29.13 1.83 3.72
N GLU A 262 30.26 1.23 3.36
CA GLU A 262 31.16 1.72 2.31
C GLU A 262 30.74 1.30 0.89
N GLU A 263 30.01 0.19 0.75
CA GLU A 263 29.52 -0.36 -0.52
C GLU A 263 28.12 -0.94 -0.35
N ASN A 264 27.33 -1.04 -1.43
CA ASN A 264 26.03 -1.73 -1.37
C ASN A 264 26.24 -3.21 -1.04
N ALA A 265 25.54 -3.67 0.00
CA ALA A 265 25.59 -5.06 0.37
C ALA A 265 24.94 -5.92 -0.74
N PRO A 266 25.46 -7.13 -0.99
CA PRO A 266 24.88 -8.02 -1.98
C PRO A 266 23.47 -8.43 -1.57
N LEU A 267 22.60 -8.64 -2.57
CA LEU A 267 21.19 -9.00 -2.37
C LEU A 267 20.95 -10.47 -2.66
N LEU A 268 19.94 -11.03 -2.01
CA LEU A 268 19.47 -12.38 -2.28
C LEU A 268 19.11 -12.55 -3.77
N ALA A 269 19.60 -13.62 -4.39
CA ALA A 269 19.33 -13.98 -5.78
C ALA A 269 17.89 -14.47 -5.98
N GLU A 270 16.94 -13.55 -6.16
CA GLU A 270 15.54 -13.84 -6.46
C GLU A 270 14.98 -12.72 -7.34
N SER A 271 14.23 -13.03 -8.39
CA SER A 271 13.56 -12.04 -9.23
C SER A 271 12.44 -12.66 -10.03
N VAL A 272 11.47 -11.87 -10.48
CA VAL A 272 10.45 -12.30 -11.43
C VAL A 272 10.00 -11.13 -12.30
N HIS A 273 9.71 -11.39 -13.56
CA HIS A 273 9.20 -10.35 -14.45
C HIS A 273 7.79 -9.91 -14.09
N ILE A 274 7.49 -8.62 -14.16
CA ILE A 274 6.16 -8.10 -13.85
C ILE A 274 5.06 -8.69 -14.73
N ASP A 275 5.34 -9.00 -15.99
CA ASP A 275 4.33 -9.61 -16.86
C ASP A 275 4.05 -11.07 -16.51
N ASP A 276 5.03 -11.81 -15.97
CA ASP A 276 4.77 -13.15 -15.41
C ASP A 276 3.95 -13.06 -14.13
N VAL A 277 4.17 -12.02 -13.32
CA VAL A 277 3.33 -11.75 -12.14
C VAL A 277 1.90 -11.46 -12.58
N VAL A 278 1.70 -10.62 -13.60
CA VAL A 278 0.37 -10.34 -14.17
C VAL A 278 -0.29 -11.63 -14.67
N GLU A 279 0.42 -12.42 -15.45
CA GLU A 279 -0.07 -13.67 -16.00
C GLU A 279 -0.44 -14.67 -14.90
N GLY A 280 0.41 -14.82 -13.87
CA GLY A 280 0.14 -15.66 -12.71
C GLY A 280 -1.12 -15.24 -11.96
N HIS A 281 -1.35 -13.94 -11.75
CA HIS A 281 -2.57 -13.44 -11.11
C HIS A 281 -3.83 -13.72 -11.95
N VAL A 282 -3.75 -13.54 -13.28
CA VAL A 282 -4.89 -13.81 -14.17
C VAL A 282 -5.18 -15.31 -14.28
N LYS A 283 -4.15 -16.14 -14.46
CA LYS A 283 -4.30 -17.60 -14.56
C LYS A 283 -4.77 -18.21 -13.24
N ALA A 284 -4.38 -17.64 -12.10
CA ALA A 284 -4.87 -18.06 -10.79
C ALA A 284 -6.39 -18.00 -10.67
N LEU A 285 -7.10 -17.19 -11.47
CA LEU A 285 -8.57 -17.11 -11.44
C LEU A 285 -9.27 -18.32 -12.09
N ASP A 286 -8.58 -19.08 -12.94
CA ASP A 286 -9.14 -20.21 -13.69
C ASP A 286 -9.44 -21.38 -12.73
N THR A 287 -10.71 -21.56 -12.34
CA THR A 287 -11.13 -22.56 -11.36
C THR A 287 -11.12 -23.99 -11.87
N GLU A 288 -10.95 -24.18 -13.18
CA GLU A 288 -10.89 -25.49 -13.81
C GLU A 288 -9.44 -26.00 -13.88
N LYS A 289 -8.48 -25.10 -14.16
CA LYS A 289 -7.07 -25.47 -14.31
C LYS A 289 -6.26 -25.36 -13.04
N VAL A 290 -6.61 -24.41 -12.17
CA VAL A 290 -5.89 -24.18 -10.91
C VAL A 290 -6.65 -24.89 -9.78
N PRO A 291 -5.96 -25.63 -8.88
CA PRO A 291 -6.59 -26.38 -7.81
C PRO A 291 -7.69 -25.58 -7.08
N TRP A 292 -8.83 -26.24 -6.86
CA TRP A 292 -9.95 -25.62 -6.15
C TRP A 292 -9.66 -25.40 -4.67
N GLU A 293 -8.78 -26.19 -4.07
CA GLU A 293 -8.48 -26.02 -2.66
C GLU A 293 -7.50 -24.85 -2.42
N TYR A 294 -7.06 -24.75 -1.18
CA TYR A 294 -5.93 -23.92 -0.81
C TYR A 294 -4.65 -24.33 -1.57
N HIS A 295 -3.98 -23.39 -2.24
CA HIS A 295 -2.72 -23.68 -2.94
C HIS A 295 -1.75 -22.48 -2.96
N ASN A 296 -0.45 -22.76 -3.00
CA ASN A 296 0.60 -21.75 -3.06
C ASN A 296 1.39 -21.87 -4.37
N PHE A 297 1.77 -20.73 -4.95
CA PHE A 297 2.71 -20.67 -6.07
C PHE A 297 3.86 -19.73 -5.76
N LEU A 298 5.07 -20.14 -6.15
CA LEU A 298 6.29 -19.36 -6.05
C LEU A 298 6.57 -18.74 -7.41
N LEU A 299 6.62 -17.41 -7.47
CA LEU A 299 6.89 -16.69 -8.71
C LEU A 299 8.34 -16.18 -8.68
N ASN A 300 9.25 -16.98 -9.24
CA ASN A 300 10.68 -16.66 -9.29
C ASN A 300 11.32 -17.24 -10.56
N SER A 301 12.14 -16.45 -11.24
CA SER A 301 12.83 -16.87 -12.46
C SER A 301 14.13 -17.61 -12.17
N ASP A 302 14.69 -18.21 -13.24
CA ASP A 302 16.02 -18.84 -13.23
C ASP A 302 16.12 -19.93 -12.14
N SER A 303 15.01 -20.62 -11.90
CA SER A 303 14.88 -21.68 -10.90
C SER A 303 15.82 -22.87 -11.22
N PRO A 304 16.45 -23.48 -10.20
CA PRO A 304 16.38 -23.13 -8.79
C PRO A 304 17.40 -22.06 -8.35
N THR A 305 18.41 -21.74 -9.16
CA THR A 305 19.59 -20.97 -8.73
C THR A 305 19.36 -19.46 -8.63
N GLY A 306 18.29 -18.96 -9.24
CA GLY A 306 17.94 -17.55 -9.26
C GLY A 306 18.86 -16.69 -10.17
N PRO A 307 18.62 -15.38 -10.21
CA PRO A 307 19.42 -14.44 -10.98
C PRO A 307 20.82 -14.22 -10.40
N VAL A 308 21.77 -13.83 -11.25
CA VAL A 308 23.06 -13.29 -10.83
C VAL A 308 22.99 -11.77 -10.99
N TRP A 309 22.66 -11.06 -9.91
CA TRP A 309 22.52 -9.61 -9.93
C TRP A 309 23.73 -8.85 -10.47
N ALA A 310 24.95 -9.34 -10.21
CA ALA A 310 26.20 -8.77 -10.73
C ALA A 310 26.28 -8.76 -12.27
N ASP A 311 25.52 -9.62 -12.95
CA ASP A 311 25.49 -9.66 -14.42
C ASP A 311 24.66 -8.52 -15.03
N ALA A 312 23.89 -7.78 -14.21
CA ALA A 312 22.97 -6.74 -14.68
C ALA A 312 23.67 -5.67 -15.54
N GLU A 313 24.85 -5.21 -15.14
CA GLU A 313 25.63 -4.24 -15.94
C GLU A 313 25.95 -4.80 -17.33
N GLY A 314 26.50 -6.02 -17.37
CA GLY A 314 26.87 -6.68 -18.61
C GLY A 314 25.66 -6.94 -19.51
N ILE A 315 24.51 -7.27 -18.93
CA ILE A 315 23.24 -7.40 -19.66
C ILE A 315 22.85 -6.07 -20.29
N VAL A 316 22.81 -4.98 -19.52
CA VAL A 316 22.44 -3.66 -20.05
C VAL A 316 23.38 -3.23 -21.18
N ARG A 317 24.69 -3.41 -21.01
CA ARG A 317 25.67 -3.06 -22.05
C ARG A 317 25.51 -3.86 -23.33
N ARG A 318 25.07 -5.12 -23.26
CA ARG A 318 24.85 -5.97 -24.44
C ARG A 318 23.50 -5.75 -25.11
N GLU A 319 22.44 -5.54 -24.32
CA GLU A 319 21.06 -5.51 -24.82
C GLU A 319 20.56 -4.10 -25.13
N LEU A 320 21.14 -3.06 -24.52
CA LEU A 320 20.75 -1.65 -24.65
C LEU A 320 21.92 -0.77 -25.12
N ILE A 321 22.61 -1.25 -26.17
CA ILE A 321 23.84 -0.62 -26.71
C ILE A 321 23.61 0.87 -27.00
N LYS A 322 22.52 1.19 -27.71
CA LYS A 322 22.22 2.56 -28.10
C LYS A 322 21.98 3.47 -26.89
N GLU A 323 21.19 3.03 -25.92
CA GLU A 323 20.90 3.82 -24.72
C GLU A 323 22.15 4.05 -23.86
N VAL A 324 23.10 3.10 -23.88
CA VAL A 324 24.41 3.24 -23.23
C VAL A 324 25.30 4.22 -23.99
N GLU A 325 25.38 4.11 -25.33
CA GLU A 325 26.15 5.02 -26.19
C GLU A 325 25.62 6.47 -26.11
N ASP A 326 24.29 6.63 -26.03
CA ASP A 326 23.62 7.92 -25.86
C ASP A 326 23.77 8.49 -24.42
N GLY A 327 24.46 7.79 -23.51
CA GLY A 327 24.71 8.25 -22.14
C GLY A 327 23.47 8.31 -21.24
N LEU A 328 22.41 7.55 -21.57
CA LEU A 328 21.13 7.60 -20.84
C LEU A 328 21.17 6.82 -19.51
N ILE A 329 22.21 6.00 -19.32
CA ILE A 329 22.36 5.04 -18.24
C ILE A 329 23.68 5.32 -17.50
N PRO A 330 23.63 5.91 -16.28
CA PRO A 330 24.84 6.31 -15.58
C PRO A 330 25.38 5.14 -14.74
N PHE A 331 26.26 4.29 -15.25
CA PHE A 331 26.87 3.21 -14.47
C PHE A 331 27.81 3.77 -13.39
N ALA A 332 27.29 4.00 -12.17
CA ALA A 332 28.02 4.62 -11.07
C ALA A 332 27.92 3.84 -9.74
N GLY A 333 27.37 2.62 -9.76
CA GLY A 333 27.30 1.76 -8.59
C GLY A 333 27.54 0.29 -8.93
N THR A 334 27.38 -0.56 -7.93
CA THR A 334 27.57 -2.01 -8.04
C THR A 334 26.38 -2.75 -7.44
N LEU A 335 26.14 -3.95 -7.95
CA LEU A 335 25.07 -4.81 -7.48
C LEU A 335 25.62 -6.23 -7.27
N GLY A 336 25.65 -6.67 -6.01
CA GLY A 336 26.18 -7.99 -5.64
C GLY A 336 25.08 -9.03 -5.42
N SER A 337 25.46 -10.31 -5.45
CA SER A 337 24.55 -11.45 -5.31
C SER A 337 24.86 -12.30 -4.08
N ILE A 338 23.83 -12.70 -3.35
CA ILE A 338 23.85 -13.78 -2.37
C ILE A 338 23.09 -14.96 -2.99
N LYS A 339 23.81 -16.02 -3.41
CA LYS A 339 23.20 -17.17 -4.07
C LYS A 339 22.25 -17.91 -3.13
N ASN A 340 21.12 -18.36 -3.66
CA ASN A 340 20.09 -19.13 -2.95
C ASN A 340 19.38 -20.09 -3.90
N LYS A 341 18.57 -20.99 -3.34
CA LYS A 341 17.72 -21.89 -4.12
C LYS A 341 16.25 -21.56 -3.92
N PHE A 342 15.58 -21.15 -5.00
CA PHE A 342 14.14 -20.97 -5.06
C PHE A 342 13.57 -21.86 -6.17
N ASN A 343 12.93 -22.96 -5.80
CA ASN A 343 12.39 -23.90 -6.77
C ASN A 343 10.96 -23.50 -7.18
N ALA A 344 10.88 -22.73 -8.27
CA ALA A 344 9.62 -22.27 -8.86
C ALA A 344 9.10 -23.20 -9.98
N THR A 345 9.80 -24.28 -10.31
CA THR A 345 9.43 -25.21 -11.40
C THR A 345 8.02 -25.79 -11.28
N PRO A 346 7.48 -26.10 -10.08
CA PRO A 346 6.07 -26.46 -9.95
C PRO A 346 5.13 -25.33 -10.42
N SER A 347 5.44 -24.07 -10.13
CA SER A 347 4.62 -22.93 -10.56
C SER A 347 4.72 -22.67 -12.07
N GLU A 348 5.90 -22.86 -12.68
CA GLU A 348 6.06 -22.84 -14.14
C GLU A 348 5.16 -23.87 -14.82
N ARG A 349 5.11 -25.09 -14.27
CA ARG A 349 4.29 -26.19 -14.82
C ARG A 349 2.80 -26.01 -14.56
N ASP A 350 2.42 -25.75 -13.31
CA ASP A 350 1.04 -25.87 -12.83
C ASP A 350 0.25 -24.57 -12.93
N LEU A 351 0.91 -23.40 -12.98
CA LEU A 351 0.25 -22.10 -13.11
C LEU A 351 0.46 -21.48 -14.49
N LEU A 352 1.71 -21.36 -14.95
CA LEU A 352 2.01 -20.68 -16.22
C LEU A 352 1.93 -21.62 -17.43
N GLY A 353 2.33 -22.88 -17.29
CA GLY A 353 2.53 -23.79 -18.42
C GLY A 353 3.77 -23.48 -19.26
N HIS A 354 4.66 -22.60 -18.78
CA HIS A 354 5.96 -22.28 -19.38
C HIS A 354 6.93 -21.72 -18.33
N PRO A 355 8.25 -21.72 -18.60
CA PRO A 355 9.23 -21.10 -17.71
C PRO A 355 8.97 -19.60 -17.52
N PHE A 356 9.37 -19.07 -16.36
CA PHE A 356 9.41 -17.62 -16.13
C PHE A 356 10.41 -16.95 -17.08
N ARG A 357 10.19 -15.67 -17.39
CA ARG A 357 11.12 -14.87 -18.19
C ARG A 357 12.48 -14.79 -17.49
N PRO A 358 13.58 -15.04 -18.20
CA PRO A 358 14.90 -15.11 -17.58
C PRO A 358 15.39 -13.71 -17.17
N PHE A 359 16.31 -13.66 -16.20
CA PHE A 359 16.85 -12.42 -15.66
C PHE A 359 17.33 -11.39 -16.70
N PRO A 360 18.00 -11.77 -17.82
CA PRO A 360 18.40 -10.80 -18.84
C PRO A 360 17.23 -10.03 -19.47
N GLU A 361 16.10 -10.69 -19.71
CA GLU A 361 14.90 -10.04 -20.23
C GLU A 361 14.32 -9.06 -19.21
N GLN A 362 14.28 -9.46 -17.94
CA GLN A 362 13.80 -8.62 -16.85
C GLN A 362 14.60 -7.33 -16.70
N VAL A 363 15.93 -7.43 -16.70
CA VAL A 363 16.82 -6.26 -16.62
C VAL A 363 16.62 -5.37 -17.85
N LYS A 364 16.65 -5.95 -19.06
CA LYS A 364 16.46 -5.21 -20.31
C LYS A 364 15.16 -4.40 -20.29
N ASP A 365 14.03 -5.03 -19.99
CA ASP A 365 12.72 -4.36 -20.08
C ASP A 365 12.56 -3.29 -19.00
N THR A 366 13.07 -3.53 -17.79
CA THR A 366 13.10 -2.53 -16.71
C THR A 366 13.92 -1.31 -17.10
N ILE A 367 15.16 -1.52 -17.56
CA ILE A 367 16.09 -0.44 -17.84
C ILE A 367 15.73 0.29 -19.13
N LYS A 368 15.15 -0.41 -20.12
CA LYS A 368 14.61 0.24 -21.31
C LYS A 368 13.47 1.21 -20.96
N CYS A 369 12.56 0.80 -20.08
CA CYS A 369 11.51 1.69 -19.57
C CYS A 369 12.13 2.94 -18.91
N PHE A 370 13.11 2.75 -18.04
CA PHE A 370 13.85 3.85 -17.40
C PHE A 370 14.55 4.79 -18.42
N ALA A 371 15.25 4.23 -19.40
CA ALA A 371 16.03 4.99 -20.37
C ALA A 371 15.15 5.83 -21.31
N LEU A 372 13.97 5.33 -21.68
CA LEU A 372 13.01 6.03 -22.53
C LEU A 372 12.29 7.19 -21.83
N LEU A 373 12.30 7.22 -20.50
CA LEU A 373 11.72 8.35 -19.75
C LEU A 373 12.67 9.54 -19.80
N ARG A 374 12.12 10.69 -20.18
CA ARG A 374 12.87 11.95 -20.21
C ARG A 374 13.40 12.25 -18.80
N SER A 375 14.67 12.64 -18.72
CA SER A 375 15.21 13.21 -17.48
C SER A 375 14.41 14.47 -17.16
N SER A 376 13.70 14.51 -16.04
CA SER A 376 13.12 15.73 -15.52
C SER A 376 14.25 16.62 -14.99
N ALA A 377 14.92 17.34 -15.87
CA ALA A 377 15.65 18.53 -15.48
C ALA A 377 14.68 19.72 -15.60
N PRO A 378 14.49 20.53 -14.55
CA PRO A 378 13.98 21.87 -14.79
C PRO A 378 15.09 22.63 -15.54
N SER A 379 14.93 22.81 -16.85
CA SER A 379 15.73 23.79 -17.58
C SER A 379 15.28 25.17 -17.12
N LEU A 380 16.16 25.89 -16.44
CA LEU A 380 15.96 27.29 -16.06
C LEU A 380 16.17 28.28 -17.23
N ASP A 381 16.23 27.79 -18.47
CA ASP A 381 16.38 28.61 -19.67
C ASP A 381 15.45 28.09 -20.77
N SER A 382 14.18 28.48 -20.71
CA SER A 382 13.24 28.66 -21.83
C SER A 382 11.88 29.05 -21.26
N PHE A 383 11.81 30.27 -20.73
CA PHE A 383 10.54 31.00 -20.75
C PHE A 383 10.36 31.53 -22.18
N ASP A 384 9.92 30.66 -23.08
CA ASP A 384 9.16 31.09 -24.25
C ASP A 384 7.68 30.85 -23.92
N ASP A 385 6.93 31.95 -23.93
CA ASP A 385 5.65 32.16 -23.28
C ASP A 385 4.46 31.73 -24.17
N ASP A 386 4.54 30.56 -24.84
CA ASP A 386 3.59 30.22 -25.93
C ASP A 386 2.95 28.81 -25.89
N ASP A 387 2.85 28.17 -24.72
CA ASP A 387 2.09 26.90 -24.59
C ASP A 387 1.12 26.86 -23.39
N LYS A 388 0.38 27.97 -23.18
CA LYS A 388 -0.80 27.99 -22.30
C LYS A 388 -2.09 27.64 -23.04
N GLU A 389 -2.12 26.51 -23.74
CA GLU A 389 -3.40 26.01 -24.28
C GLU A 389 -3.48 24.49 -24.45
N ASN A 390 -3.20 23.71 -23.40
CA ASN A 390 -3.84 22.38 -23.26
C ASN A 390 -3.74 21.80 -21.85
N CYS A 391 -4.62 22.25 -20.96
CA CYS A 391 -5.20 21.50 -19.83
C CYS A 391 -6.01 22.50 -19.01
N ARG A 392 -7.29 22.71 -19.37
CA ARG A 392 -8.22 23.39 -18.48
C ARG A 392 -8.82 22.35 -17.52
N PRO A 393 -8.86 22.61 -16.20
CA PRO A 393 -9.55 21.74 -15.25
C PRO A 393 -11.04 21.75 -15.54
N VAL A 394 -11.64 20.55 -15.59
CA VAL A 394 -13.09 20.37 -15.69
C VAL A 394 -13.73 20.94 -14.43
N GLN A 395 -14.59 21.95 -14.58
CA GLN A 395 -15.35 22.53 -13.48
C GLN A 395 -16.34 21.49 -12.89
N PRO A 396 -16.65 21.57 -11.57
CA PRO A 396 -17.57 20.64 -10.93
C PRO A 396 -18.99 20.86 -11.47
N CYS A 397 -19.60 19.81 -12.00
CA CYS A 397 -20.97 19.85 -12.49
C CYS A 397 -21.95 20.00 -11.31
N THR A 398 -22.27 21.26 -10.97
CA THR A 398 -23.41 21.60 -10.11
C THR A 398 -24.38 22.44 -10.91
N ARG A 399 -25.37 21.80 -11.55
CA ARG A 399 -26.58 22.50 -11.95
C ARG A 399 -27.83 21.74 -11.54
N ALA A 400 -28.50 22.38 -10.59
CA ALA A 400 -29.85 22.13 -10.13
C ALA A 400 -30.83 22.04 -11.31
N PHE A 401 -31.56 20.93 -11.37
CA PHE A 401 -32.76 20.81 -12.18
C PHE A 401 -33.94 21.42 -11.41
N LYS A 402 -34.38 22.62 -11.80
CA LYS A 402 -35.74 23.12 -11.52
C LYS A 402 -36.34 23.76 -12.77
N ARG A 403 -37.30 23.03 -13.33
CA ARG A 403 -38.59 23.42 -13.95
C ARG A 403 -38.62 24.53 -15.01
N LYS A 404 -39.18 24.18 -16.17
CA LYS A 404 -40.41 24.82 -16.71
C LYS A 404 -41.18 23.89 -17.66
N CYS A 405 -42.51 23.95 -17.50
CA CYS A 405 -43.55 23.13 -18.12
C CYS A 405 -43.93 23.54 -19.56
N ALA A 406 -44.46 22.56 -20.30
CA ALA A 406 -45.67 22.55 -21.16
C ALA A 406 -45.52 21.36 -22.12
N SER A 407 -46.47 20.51 -22.50
CA SER A 407 -47.91 20.37 -22.28
C SER A 407 -48.34 19.09 -23.01
N ARG A 408 -49.01 18.13 -22.35
CA ARG A 408 -50.20 17.42 -22.88
C ARG A 408 -50.74 16.46 -21.84
N ALA A 409 -52.00 16.65 -21.51
CA ALA A 409 -52.82 15.83 -20.64
C ALA A 409 -53.21 14.51 -21.32
N ILE A 410 -53.42 13.46 -20.52
CA ILE A 410 -54.62 12.60 -20.48
C ILE A 410 -54.67 12.04 -19.04
N ALA A 411 -55.85 12.09 -18.45
CA ALA A 411 -56.19 11.73 -17.07
C ALA A 411 -56.38 10.20 -16.90
N ASP A 412 -56.14 9.68 -15.71
CA ASP A 412 -57.23 9.12 -14.88
C ASP A 412 -56.74 8.79 -13.45
N ASP A 413 -57.67 9.04 -12.51
CA ASP A 413 -57.56 8.95 -11.06
C ASP A 413 -57.57 7.51 -10.55
N GLU A 414 -56.89 7.23 -9.41
CA GLU A 414 -57.51 6.53 -8.26
C GLU A 414 -56.59 6.48 -7.01
N VAL A 415 -56.93 7.32 -6.03
CA VAL A 415 -57.15 7.04 -4.59
C VAL A 415 -56.20 6.07 -3.83
N THR A 416 -55.37 6.64 -2.93
CA THR A 416 -54.78 5.98 -1.74
C THR A 416 -55.83 5.72 -0.63
N PRO A 417 -55.64 4.78 0.33
CA PRO A 417 -54.98 5.16 1.60
C PRO A 417 -54.20 4.06 2.37
N ARG A 418 -53.23 4.51 3.20
CA ARG A 418 -52.64 3.81 4.36
C ARG A 418 -53.68 3.52 5.47
N PRO A 419 -53.39 2.53 6.35
CA PRO A 419 -53.31 2.79 7.81
C PRO A 419 -52.23 1.89 8.50
N SER A 420 -51.91 1.91 9.81
CA SER A 420 -51.81 2.88 10.92
C SER A 420 -51.06 2.17 12.10
N LYS A 421 -50.50 2.92 13.07
CA LYS A 421 -49.84 2.42 14.31
C LYS A 421 -50.84 2.21 15.46
N ARG A 422 -50.61 1.22 16.35
CA ARG A 422 -50.98 1.17 17.80
C ARG A 422 -50.15 0.06 18.49
N GLN A 423 -49.32 0.31 19.52
CA GLN A 423 -49.51 0.52 20.98
C GLN A 423 -49.73 -0.75 21.83
N SER A 424 -49.03 -0.80 22.98
CA SER A 424 -48.82 -1.94 23.90
C SER A 424 -49.78 -2.01 25.09
N THR A 425 -49.80 -3.16 25.79
CA THR A 425 -50.09 -3.29 27.24
C THR A 425 -49.47 -4.55 27.85
N ARG A 426 -49.11 -4.47 29.15
CA ARG A 426 -48.37 -5.39 30.05
C ARG A 426 -49.28 -6.39 30.82
N HIS A 427 -48.74 -7.53 31.29
CA HIS A 427 -48.54 -7.94 32.72
C HIS A 427 -48.42 -9.48 32.94
N ASP A 428 -47.47 -9.85 33.82
CA ASP A 428 -46.89 -11.15 34.29
C ASP A 428 -47.73 -11.93 35.37
N PRO A 429 -47.20 -12.92 36.17
CA PRO A 429 -46.54 -14.26 36.00
C PRO A 429 -47.19 -15.33 36.99
N PRO A 430 -46.56 -16.37 37.66
CA PRO A 430 -45.22 -17.04 37.60
C PRO A 430 -45.10 -18.61 37.78
N ALA A 431 -43.90 -19.15 37.42
CA ALA A 431 -42.99 -20.21 37.98
C ALA A 431 -43.50 -21.59 38.53
N PRO A 432 -42.69 -22.71 38.62
CA PRO A 432 -41.41 -22.81 39.37
C PRO A 432 -40.26 -23.71 38.81
N ILE A 433 -39.09 -23.64 39.49
CA ILE A 433 -37.77 -24.31 39.29
C ILE A 433 -37.58 -25.50 40.28
N PRO A 434 -36.60 -26.43 40.10
CA PRO A 434 -35.51 -26.60 41.12
C PRO A 434 -34.10 -26.95 40.51
N PHE A 435 -32.99 -26.27 40.88
CA PHE A 435 -31.94 -26.56 41.92
C PHE A 435 -30.87 -27.62 41.48
N LEU A 436 -29.55 -27.64 41.79
CA LEU A 436 -28.47 -26.93 42.54
C LEU A 436 -27.13 -27.46 41.92
N SER A 437 -25.91 -26.88 42.01
CA SER A 437 -25.15 -26.39 43.17
C SER A 437 -23.91 -25.57 42.74
N ARG A 438 -23.54 -24.59 43.57
CA ARG A 438 -22.27 -23.82 43.66
C ARG A 438 -21.26 -24.57 44.56
N PRO A 439 -19.96 -24.19 44.75
CA PRO A 439 -19.48 -22.92 45.39
C PRO A 439 -18.11 -22.40 44.82
N ASP A 440 -17.44 -21.30 45.20
CA ASP A 440 -17.70 -20.08 45.99
C ASP A 440 -16.57 -19.02 45.78
N SER A 441 -16.96 -17.74 45.90
CA SER A 441 -16.29 -16.51 46.43
C SER A 441 -14.80 -16.18 46.13
N VAL A 442 -14.37 -14.92 45.92
CA VAL A 442 -14.33 -13.80 46.90
C VAL A 442 -14.27 -12.40 46.24
N SER A 443 -15.33 -11.60 46.43
CA SER A 443 -15.45 -10.17 46.90
C SER A 443 -14.41 -9.09 46.51
N SER A 444 -14.83 -8.04 45.77
CA SER A 444 -15.25 -6.66 46.20
C SER A 444 -14.08 -5.71 46.53
N SER A 445 -14.02 -4.48 46.02
CA SER A 445 -14.94 -3.38 46.31
C SER A 445 -14.71 -2.14 45.42
N VAL A 446 -15.77 -1.34 45.31
CA VAL A 446 -15.92 -0.07 44.60
C VAL A 446 -15.62 1.09 45.54
N SER A 447 -15.07 2.21 45.05
CA SER A 447 -15.44 3.52 45.59
C SER A 447 -15.37 4.63 44.53
N SER A 448 -16.40 5.46 44.54
CA SER A 448 -16.58 6.73 43.83
C SER A 448 -16.19 7.90 44.73
N THR A 449 -15.59 8.97 44.19
CA THR A 449 -15.71 10.33 44.74
C THR A 449 -15.41 11.38 43.66
N SER A 450 -16.13 12.50 43.77
CA SER A 450 -16.20 13.65 42.88
C SER A 450 -15.17 14.75 43.20
N THR A 451 -14.71 15.42 42.14
CA THR A 451 -14.28 16.84 42.01
C THR A 451 -13.49 17.51 43.14
N ASP A 452 -12.29 18.00 42.80
CA ASP A 452 -11.91 19.39 43.10
C ASP A 452 -11.00 19.97 42.02
N LEU A 453 -11.29 21.24 41.70
CA LEU A 453 -10.60 22.12 40.76
C LEU A 453 -9.35 22.69 41.44
N GLU A 454 -8.18 22.51 40.83
CA GLU A 454 -7.04 23.42 41.04
C GLU A 454 -6.67 24.14 39.75
N SER A 455 -6.72 25.46 39.86
CA SER A 455 -6.39 26.43 38.84
C SER A 455 -4.88 26.49 38.65
N HIS A 456 -4.40 26.23 37.44
CA HIS A 456 -3.12 26.76 36.99
C HIS A 456 -3.37 27.87 35.98
N GLN A 457 -3.19 29.10 36.43
CA GLN A 457 -3.02 30.29 35.60
C GLN A 457 -1.77 30.13 34.73
N SER A 458 -1.88 29.35 33.65
CA SER A 458 -0.99 29.50 32.51
C SER A 458 -1.64 30.54 31.61
N GLY A 459 -1.01 31.69 31.40
CA GLY A 459 -1.42 32.69 30.41
C GLY A 459 -1.28 32.21 28.96
N ARG A 460 -1.54 30.92 28.70
CA ARG A 460 -1.45 30.28 27.39
C ARG A 460 -2.84 30.16 26.81
N VAL A 461 -2.99 30.68 25.61
CA VAL A 461 -4.23 30.60 24.84
C VAL A 461 -4.47 29.15 24.42
N SER A 462 -5.72 28.67 24.50
CA SER A 462 -6.05 27.29 24.12
C SER A 462 -5.78 27.03 22.63
N PRO A 463 -5.51 25.76 22.23
CA PRO A 463 -5.26 25.42 20.82
C PRO A 463 -6.38 25.87 19.87
N THR A 464 -7.63 25.87 20.35
CA THR A 464 -8.79 26.34 19.59
C THR A 464 -8.72 27.84 19.29
N MET A 465 -8.24 28.64 20.23
CA MET A 465 -8.14 30.10 20.07
C MET A 465 -6.89 30.50 19.26
N GLN A 466 -5.84 29.65 19.25
CA GLN A 466 -4.70 29.79 18.33
C GLN A 466 -5.11 29.58 16.88
N MET A 467 -6.05 28.65 16.63
CA MET A 467 -6.62 28.44 15.29
C MET A 467 -7.49 29.62 14.85
N THR A 468 -8.23 30.26 15.76
CA THR A 468 -9.05 31.44 15.42
C THR A 468 -8.21 32.68 15.06
N ILE A 469 -6.99 32.81 15.60
CA ILE A 469 -6.05 33.89 15.23
C ILE A 469 -5.50 33.68 13.81
N LEU A 470 -5.41 32.44 13.33
CA LEU A 470 -5.00 32.12 11.97
C LEU A 470 -6.08 32.38 10.91
N GLU A 471 -7.31 32.68 11.34
CA GLU A 471 -8.47 32.96 10.48
C GLU A 471 -8.74 34.47 10.31
N ASP A 472 -7.91 35.35 10.91
CA ASP A 472 -8.06 36.81 10.76
C ASP A 472 -7.56 37.26 9.39
N ALA A 473 -8.49 37.70 8.54
CA ALA A 473 -8.27 37.92 7.11
C ALA A 473 -7.58 39.27 6.77
N GLU A 474 -7.22 40.09 7.77
CA GLU A 474 -6.59 41.39 7.53
C GLU A 474 -5.04 41.39 7.58
N GLU A 475 -4.37 40.31 8.01
CA GLU A 475 -2.91 40.18 7.86
C GLU A 475 -2.45 38.76 7.47
N PRO A 476 -1.96 38.51 6.24
CA PRO A 476 -1.56 37.18 5.81
C PRO A 476 -0.17 36.77 6.34
N VAL A 477 -0.08 35.57 6.92
CA VAL A 477 1.20 34.94 7.29
C VAL A 477 1.80 34.23 6.06
N LEU A 478 2.97 34.67 5.61
CA LEU A 478 3.73 34.05 4.52
C LEU A 478 4.70 32.99 5.07
N PHE A 479 4.60 31.76 4.56
CA PHE A 479 5.56 30.69 4.81
C PHE A 479 6.47 30.46 3.59
N TYR A 480 7.79 30.46 3.80
CA TYR A 480 8.78 30.07 2.79
C TYR A 480 9.42 28.72 3.13
N ASP A 481 9.60 27.90 2.09
CA ASP A 481 10.19 26.56 2.10
C ASP A 481 11.72 26.60 2.25
N PHE A 482 12.26 25.83 3.19
CA PHE A 482 13.71 25.71 3.42
C PHE A 482 14.25 24.45 2.76
N GLY A 483 14.41 24.54 1.43
CA GLY A 483 14.98 23.51 0.59
C GLY A 483 15.87 24.05 -0.53
N CYS A 484 16.69 25.07 -0.28
CA CYS A 484 17.74 25.46 -1.24
C CYS A 484 18.99 26.00 -0.54
N PHE A 485 20.01 25.13 -0.42
CA PHE A 485 21.35 25.51 0.04
C PHE A 485 22.14 26.08 -1.15
N LYS A 486 22.23 27.40 -1.26
CA LYS A 486 23.44 28.09 -1.77
C LYS A 486 23.70 29.33 -0.92
N ALA A 487 24.87 29.34 -0.31
CA ALA A 487 25.32 30.34 0.64
C ALA A 487 25.36 31.76 0.05
N ARG A 488 24.59 32.66 0.67
CA ARG A 488 24.96 34.07 0.80
C ARG A 488 24.39 34.58 2.12
N MET A 489 25.24 34.65 3.14
CA MET A 489 24.84 35.19 4.45
C MET A 489 24.54 36.69 4.28
N THR A 490 23.26 37.06 4.43
CA THR A 490 22.84 38.45 4.62
C THR A 490 22.73 38.76 6.10
N LYS A 491 22.86 40.05 6.45
CA LYS A 491 22.83 40.61 7.82
C LYS A 491 21.59 40.20 8.64
N ASP A 492 20.57 39.62 8.01
CA ASP A 492 19.31 39.21 8.63
C ASP A 492 19.43 37.88 9.39
N ALA A 493 20.36 36.98 9.00
CA ALA A 493 20.54 35.70 9.70
C ALA A 493 21.09 35.89 11.13
N GLU A 494 21.94 36.90 11.35
CA GLU A 494 22.44 37.27 12.69
C GLU A 494 21.39 38.01 13.53
N ALA A 495 20.45 38.72 12.91
CA ALA A 495 19.33 39.34 13.60
C ALA A 495 18.32 38.28 14.08
N ILE A 496 18.05 37.27 13.23
CA ILE A 496 17.19 36.13 13.57
C ILE A 496 17.82 35.30 14.69
N ARG A 497 19.12 34.99 14.61
CA ARG A 497 19.81 34.27 15.70
C ARG A 497 19.78 35.05 17.02
N ARG A 498 19.98 36.37 17.00
CA ARG A 498 19.85 37.23 18.19
C ARG A 498 18.42 37.32 18.72
N GLY A 499 17.40 37.22 17.86
CA GLY A 499 15.98 37.24 18.26
C GLY A 499 15.48 35.92 18.84
N VAL A 500 16.05 34.78 18.43
CA VAL A 500 15.63 33.43 18.88
C VAL A 500 16.43 32.96 20.11
N GLN A 501 17.65 33.48 20.32
CA GLN A 501 18.48 33.14 21.49
C GLN A 501 17.79 33.34 22.85
N PRO A 502 17.01 34.42 23.10
CA PRO A 502 16.30 34.62 24.37
C PRO A 502 15.19 33.59 24.64
N LEU A 503 14.59 33.02 23.58
CA LEU A 503 13.58 31.95 23.66
C LEU A 503 14.23 30.60 24.02
N ALA A 504 15.42 30.32 23.48
CA ALA A 504 16.21 29.13 23.80
C ALA A 504 16.80 29.17 25.22
N ASP A 505 17.09 30.37 25.74
CA ASP A 505 17.64 30.58 27.09
C ASP A 505 16.56 30.72 28.19
N HIS A 506 15.30 30.34 27.91
CA HIS A 506 14.16 30.40 28.85
C HIS A 506 13.86 31.78 29.48
N ARG A 507 14.26 32.89 28.85
CA ARG A 507 13.87 34.24 29.29
C ARG A 507 12.58 34.65 28.57
N GLY A 508 11.44 34.35 29.19
CA GLY A 508 10.11 34.65 28.65
C GLY A 508 9.83 36.15 28.51
N ILE A 509 8.97 36.49 27.53
CA ILE A 509 8.40 37.82 27.34
C ILE A 509 7.47 38.12 28.52
N LEU A 510 7.85 39.11 29.34
CA LEU A 510 7.01 39.68 30.39
C LEU A 510 5.98 40.65 29.76
N GLY A 511 4.70 40.34 29.94
CA GLY A 511 3.62 41.32 30.05
C GLY A 511 2.89 41.70 28.76
N HIS A 512 1.67 41.19 28.60
CA HIS A 512 0.65 41.86 27.79
C HIS A 512 -0.02 42.94 28.65
N LYS A 513 0.12 44.23 28.29
CA LYS A 513 -0.74 45.29 28.84
C LYS A 513 -2.17 45.06 28.35
N MET A 514 -3.09 44.73 29.24
CA MET A 514 -4.53 44.79 28.96
C MET A 514 -4.93 46.27 28.77
N LYS A 515 -5.55 46.59 27.63
CA LYS A 515 -6.29 47.85 27.49
C LYS A 515 -7.58 47.74 28.31
N SER A 516 -7.64 48.53 29.38
CA SER A 516 -8.80 48.72 30.24
C SER A 516 -9.98 49.31 29.45
N ASN A 517 -11.15 48.68 29.57
CA ASN A 517 -12.43 49.27 29.19
C ASN A 517 -12.93 50.17 30.35
N PRO A 518 -13.29 51.45 30.13
CA PRO A 518 -13.71 52.31 31.22
C PRO A 518 -15.21 52.15 31.50
N LYS A 519 -15.55 51.70 32.71
CA LYS A 519 -16.67 52.15 33.59
C LYS A 519 -17.21 51.00 34.45
N ARG A 520 -16.82 50.95 35.72
CA ARG A 520 -17.71 51.21 36.86
C ARG A 520 -16.94 51.30 38.17
N VAL A 521 -17.41 52.24 38.97
CA VAL A 521 -16.84 52.85 40.18
C VAL A 521 -17.02 51.96 41.40
N GLY A 522 -16.10 52.01 42.38
CA GLY A 522 -16.43 51.64 43.76
C GLY A 522 -15.29 51.17 44.68
N SER A 523 -14.50 52.13 45.17
CA SER A 523 -13.97 52.24 46.56
C SER A 523 -13.30 51.04 47.28
N THR A 524 -11.98 51.18 47.41
CA THR A 524 -11.03 50.83 48.50
C THR A 524 -11.52 51.16 49.94
N PRO A 525 -10.72 50.98 51.05
CA PRO A 525 -9.43 50.28 51.26
C PRO A 525 -9.30 49.50 52.61
N LEU A 526 -8.07 49.03 52.87
CA LEU A 526 -7.34 48.86 54.15
C LEU A 526 -6.97 47.38 54.42
N MET A 527 -5.73 47.01 54.72
CA MET A 527 -4.51 47.74 55.10
C MET A 527 -3.28 46.93 54.69
#